data_AF-A0A2E6A4P0-F1
#
_entry.id   AF-A0A2E6A4P0-F1
#
_cell.length_a   1.000
_cell.length_b   1.000
_cell.length_c   1.000
_cell.angle_alpha   90.00
_cell.angle_beta   90.00
_cell.angle_gamma   90.00
#
_symmetry.space_group_name_H-M   'P 1'
#
loop_
_entity.id
_entity.type
_entity.pdbx_description
1 polymer ?
#
loop_
_entity_poly.entity_id
_entity_poly.type
_entity_poly.pdbx_seq_one_letter_code
_entity_poly.pdbx_strand_id
1 'polypeptide(L)'
;MLSLGHTYLELIAPDPEQDIAGTQGERFAALAAPGLVTWAARGDLGAAAQTLQAEGIRASGPHRTQRATPGGGLLIWDLLFHGSEELGGLLPFCIDWLECPHPSGVNPVGGQLEDVTLALPDPAPLRSALTALGVDGVEVCEGERSMSVEVDCANGPVTLTTTAETLAVPFGH
;
A
#
# COMPACT_ATOMS: atom_id res chain seq x y z
N MET A 1 6.58 11.33 -2.51
CA MET A 1 7.11 10.01 -2.11
C MET A 1 8.45 10.20 -1.42
N LEU A 2 8.80 9.35 -0.46
CA LEU A 2 10.06 9.38 0.27
C LEU A 2 10.69 7.99 0.25
N SER A 3 12.02 7.91 0.12
CA SER A 3 12.76 6.65 0.22
C SER A 3 12.90 6.24 1.69
N LEU A 4 12.58 4.98 1.99
CA LEU A 4 12.75 4.36 3.31
C LEU A 4 13.76 3.20 3.21
N GLY A 5 14.87 3.43 2.50
CA GLY A 5 15.85 2.40 2.17
C GLY A 5 15.48 1.62 0.90
N HIS A 6 15.06 0.36 1.07
CA HIS A 6 14.64 -0.48 -0.07
C HIS A 6 13.15 -0.32 -0.44
N THR A 7 12.39 0.38 0.40
CA THR A 7 10.96 0.68 0.17
C THR A 7 10.74 2.20 0.08
N TYR A 8 9.49 2.63 -0.06
CA TYR A 8 9.11 4.03 -0.11
C TYR A 8 7.83 4.30 0.68
N LEU A 9 7.68 5.54 1.14
CA LEU A 9 6.43 6.08 1.63
C LEU A 9 5.79 6.93 0.54
N GLU A 10 4.55 6.61 0.16
CA GLU A 10 3.74 7.45 -0.70
C GLU A 10 2.79 8.30 0.15
N LEU A 11 2.93 9.61 0.04
CA LEU A 11 2.04 10.58 0.66
C LEU A 11 1.04 11.03 -0.39
N ILE A 12 -0.23 10.76 -0.14
CA ILE A 12 -1.33 11.14 -1.03
C ILE A 12 -2.16 12.20 -0.31
N ALA A 13 -2.39 13.32 -1.00
CA ALA A 13 -3.26 14.39 -0.57
C ALA A 13 -4.13 14.84 -1.75
N PRO A 14 -5.36 15.30 -1.51
CA PRO A 14 -6.18 15.91 -2.56
C PRO A 14 -5.45 17.11 -3.17
N ASP A 15 -5.44 17.18 -4.50
CA ASP A 15 -4.97 18.36 -5.22
C ASP A 15 -6.09 19.42 -5.19
N PRO A 16 -5.86 20.60 -4.57
CA PRO A 16 -6.88 21.64 -4.45
C PRO A 16 -7.33 22.21 -5.80
N GLU A 17 -6.58 21.99 -6.87
CA GLU A 17 -6.91 22.46 -8.22
C GLU A 17 -7.70 21.41 -9.04
N GLN A 18 -7.84 20.18 -8.55
CA GLN A 18 -8.56 19.11 -9.24
C GLN A 18 -10.03 19.04 -8.81
N ASP A 19 -10.91 18.70 -9.76
CA ASP A 19 -12.27 18.27 -9.42
C ASP A 19 -12.20 16.86 -8.82
N ILE A 20 -12.47 16.77 -7.53
CA ILE A 20 -12.33 15.54 -6.76
C ILE A 20 -13.66 14.78 -6.58
N ALA A 21 -14.78 15.30 -7.06
CA ALA A 21 -16.10 14.71 -6.83
C ALA A 21 -16.18 13.25 -7.33
N GLY A 22 -16.58 12.33 -6.45
CA GLY A 22 -16.68 10.89 -6.74
C GLY A 22 -15.34 10.15 -6.83
N THR A 23 -14.21 10.81 -6.55
CA THR A 23 -12.87 10.21 -6.59
C THR A 23 -12.38 9.80 -5.19
N GLN A 24 -11.26 9.08 -5.11
CA GLN A 24 -10.57 8.87 -3.83
C GLN A 24 -10.10 10.19 -3.19
N GLY A 25 -9.86 11.23 -4.00
CA GLY A 25 -9.49 12.56 -3.51
C GLY A 25 -10.56 13.19 -2.63
N GLU A 26 -11.85 13.02 -2.96
CA GLU A 26 -12.97 13.47 -2.11
C GLU A 26 -12.96 12.74 -0.76
N ARG A 27 -12.72 11.42 -0.77
CA ARG A 27 -12.63 10.63 0.48
C ARG A 27 -11.46 11.07 1.34
N PHE A 28 -10.30 11.30 0.75
CA PHE A 28 -9.11 11.77 1.46
C PHE A 28 -9.29 13.18 2.01
N ALA A 29 -9.99 14.06 1.28
CA ALA A 29 -10.31 15.41 1.75
C ALA A 29 -11.24 15.41 2.97
N ALA A 30 -12.04 14.36 3.16
CA ALA A 30 -12.97 14.22 4.27
C ALA A 30 -12.35 13.63 5.56
N LEU A 31 -11.09 13.15 5.51
CA LEU A 31 -10.42 12.58 6.67
C LEU A 31 -10.16 13.65 7.74
N ALA A 32 -10.48 13.36 9.00
CA ALA A 32 -10.24 14.26 10.11
C ALA A 32 -8.76 14.32 10.53
N ALA A 33 -8.00 13.28 10.21
CA ALA A 33 -6.57 13.16 10.51
C ALA A 33 -5.85 12.31 9.45
N PRO A 34 -4.54 12.54 9.24
CA PRO A 34 -3.74 11.67 8.39
C PRO A 34 -3.62 10.27 9.00
N GLY A 35 -3.47 9.26 8.15
CA GLY A 35 -3.21 7.90 8.57
C GLY A 35 -2.85 6.99 7.41
N LEU A 36 -2.32 5.81 7.71
CA LEU A 36 -2.06 4.79 6.72
C LEU A 36 -3.39 4.24 6.16
N VAL A 37 -3.45 4.02 4.85
CA VAL A 37 -4.64 3.49 4.16
C VAL A 37 -4.41 2.04 3.71
N THR A 38 -3.28 1.80 3.06
CA THR A 38 -2.87 0.47 2.56
C THR A 38 -1.38 0.49 2.24
N TRP A 39 -0.88 -0.59 1.65
CA TRP A 39 0.50 -0.77 1.24
C TRP A 39 0.58 -1.69 0.00
N ALA A 40 1.74 -1.71 -0.65
CA ALA A 40 1.97 -2.44 -1.89
C ALA A 40 3.09 -3.46 -1.73
N ALA A 41 2.88 -4.68 -2.24
CA ALA A 41 3.92 -5.69 -2.35
C ALA A 41 4.43 -5.74 -3.80
N ARG A 42 5.75 -5.63 -3.99
CA ARG A 42 6.34 -5.79 -5.32
C ARG A 42 6.48 -7.28 -5.67
N GLY A 43 6.04 -7.69 -6.86
CA GLY A 43 6.18 -9.08 -7.29
C GLY A 43 5.67 -9.37 -8.70
N ASP A 44 5.71 -10.64 -9.08
CA ASP A 44 5.09 -11.12 -10.33
C ASP A 44 3.57 -11.13 -10.18
N LEU A 45 2.88 -10.28 -10.95
CA LEU A 45 1.43 -10.11 -10.84
C LEU A 45 0.66 -11.35 -11.32
N GLY A 46 1.20 -12.12 -12.25
CA GLY A 46 0.58 -13.35 -12.73
C GLY A 46 0.62 -14.46 -11.68
N ALA A 47 1.75 -14.60 -10.98
CA ALA A 47 1.89 -15.50 -9.85
C ALA A 47 1.00 -15.05 -8.67
N ALA A 48 1.04 -13.76 -8.31
CA ALA A 48 0.21 -13.21 -7.23
C ALA A 48 -1.29 -13.41 -7.49
N ALA A 49 -1.76 -13.22 -8.73
CA ALA A 49 -3.16 -13.46 -9.08
C ALA A 49 -3.58 -14.93 -8.88
N GLN A 50 -2.72 -15.88 -9.28
CA GLN A 50 -2.98 -17.30 -9.08
C GLN A 50 -3.01 -17.66 -7.58
N THR A 51 -2.05 -17.13 -6.82
CA THR A 51 -1.99 -17.29 -5.36
C THR A 51 -3.27 -16.78 -4.69
N LEU A 52 -3.69 -15.54 -4.97
CA LEU A 52 -4.89 -14.97 -4.38
C LEU A 52 -6.13 -15.80 -4.71
N GLN A 53 -6.26 -16.25 -5.96
CA GLN A 53 -7.37 -17.12 -6.37
C GLN A 53 -7.37 -18.46 -5.63
N ALA A 54 -6.20 -19.05 -5.39
CA ALA A 54 -6.07 -20.29 -4.61
C ALA A 54 -6.50 -20.12 -3.14
N GLU A 55 -6.26 -18.95 -2.56
CA GLU A 55 -6.77 -18.55 -1.24
C GLU A 55 -8.26 -18.13 -1.24
N GLY A 56 -8.94 -18.25 -2.38
CA GLY A 56 -10.35 -17.85 -2.52
C GLY A 56 -10.58 -16.33 -2.59
N ILE A 57 -9.51 -15.56 -2.76
CA ILE A 57 -9.55 -14.09 -2.84
C ILE A 57 -9.62 -13.68 -4.32
N ARG A 58 -10.63 -12.88 -4.68
CA ARG A 58 -10.70 -12.31 -6.04
C ARG A 58 -9.50 -11.43 -6.30
N ALA A 59 -8.93 -11.53 -7.50
CA ALA A 59 -7.90 -10.64 -8.00
C ALA A 59 -8.40 -9.89 -9.25
N SER A 60 -8.03 -8.62 -9.38
CA SER A 60 -8.39 -7.72 -10.47
C SER A 60 -7.12 -7.08 -11.03
N GLY A 61 -6.86 -7.29 -12.32
CA GLY A 61 -5.66 -6.81 -13.01
C GLY A 61 -4.97 -7.93 -13.81
N PRO A 62 -3.74 -7.70 -14.29
CA PRO A 62 -2.95 -6.48 -14.10
C PRO A 62 -3.58 -5.25 -14.77
N HIS A 63 -3.54 -4.11 -14.07
CA HIS A 63 -4.02 -2.81 -14.54
C HIS A 63 -2.84 -1.91 -14.88
N ARG A 64 -2.72 -1.58 -16.16
CA ARG A 64 -1.68 -0.68 -16.68
C ARG A 64 -1.92 0.74 -16.22
N THR A 65 -0.98 1.27 -15.45
CA THR A 65 -0.97 2.64 -14.94
C THR A 65 0.20 3.41 -15.53
N GLN A 66 0.05 4.73 -15.68
CA GLN A 66 1.12 5.59 -16.16
C GLN A 66 1.06 6.99 -15.57
N ARG A 67 2.21 7.66 -15.50
CA ARG A 67 2.33 9.06 -15.11
C ARG A 67 3.38 9.79 -15.94
N ALA A 68 3.02 10.94 -16.49
CA ALA A 68 3.96 11.83 -17.13
C ALA A 68 4.88 12.48 -16.08
N THR A 69 6.17 12.53 -16.36
CA THR A 69 7.15 13.22 -15.52
C THR A 69 7.26 14.69 -15.94
N PRO A 70 7.66 15.61 -15.05
CA PRO A 70 7.93 17.00 -15.41
C PRO A 70 8.96 17.18 -16.53
N GLY A 71 9.88 16.22 -16.68
CA GLY A 71 10.89 16.19 -17.75
C GLY A 71 10.38 15.65 -19.09
N GLY A 72 9.09 15.37 -19.24
CA GLY A 72 8.49 14.85 -20.48
C GLY A 72 8.64 13.33 -20.71
N GLY A 73 9.28 12.61 -19.79
CA GLY A 73 9.29 11.14 -19.77
C GLY A 73 7.98 10.55 -19.26
N LEU A 74 7.77 9.25 -19.49
CA LEU A 74 6.59 8.51 -19.06
C LEU A 74 6.99 7.36 -18.14
N LEU A 75 6.41 7.32 -16.94
CA LEU A 75 6.50 6.17 -16.04
C LEU A 75 5.30 5.26 -16.29
N ILE A 76 5.53 3.95 -16.36
CA ILE A 76 4.53 2.92 -16.63
C ILE A 76 4.75 1.75 -15.66
N TRP A 77 3.70 1.33 -14.98
CA TRP A 77 3.72 0.20 -14.06
C TRP A 77 2.38 -0.54 -14.11
N ASP A 78 2.35 -1.78 -13.64
CA ASP A 78 1.14 -2.59 -13.57
C ASP A 78 0.73 -2.81 -12.10
N LEU A 79 -0.57 -2.84 -11.84
CA LEU A 79 -1.16 -3.07 -10.51
C LEU A 79 -2.09 -4.28 -10.51
N LEU A 80 -2.07 -5.07 -9.44
CA LEU A 80 -3.03 -6.15 -9.20
C LEU A 80 -3.71 -5.90 -7.85
N PHE A 81 -5.02 -5.69 -7.89
CA PHE A 81 -5.83 -5.48 -6.70
C PHE A 81 -6.51 -6.77 -6.25
N HIS A 82 -6.74 -6.92 -4.95
CA HIS A 82 -7.57 -7.98 -4.40
C HIS A 82 -8.97 -7.46 -4.04
N GLY A 83 -9.96 -8.35 -4.01
CA GLY A 83 -11.34 -8.04 -3.65
C GLY A 83 -11.74 -8.40 -2.21
N SER A 84 -10.79 -8.60 -1.29
CA SER A 84 -11.10 -8.94 0.11
C SER A 84 -11.56 -7.72 0.89
N GLU A 85 -12.88 -7.61 1.12
CA GLU A 85 -13.45 -6.60 2.03
C GLU A 85 -13.07 -6.86 3.49
N GLU A 86 -12.99 -8.14 3.86
CA GLU A 86 -12.60 -8.55 5.21
C GLU A 86 -11.17 -8.11 5.51
N LEU A 87 -10.19 -8.37 4.64
CA LEU A 87 -8.81 -7.93 4.92
C LEU A 87 -8.62 -6.44 4.63
N GLY A 88 -9.34 -5.89 3.64
CA GLY A 88 -9.30 -4.47 3.29
C GLY A 88 -7.86 -4.01 3.03
N GLY A 89 -7.53 -2.79 3.48
CA GLY A 89 -6.19 -2.21 3.31
C GLY A 89 -5.04 -2.92 4.05
N LEU A 90 -5.32 -3.93 4.89
CA LEU A 90 -4.28 -4.72 5.57
C LEU A 90 -3.63 -5.75 4.64
N LEU A 91 -4.37 -6.29 3.66
CA LEU A 91 -3.77 -7.10 2.60
C LEU A 91 -3.16 -6.15 1.55
N PRO A 92 -1.94 -6.39 1.06
CA PRO A 92 -1.35 -5.53 0.06
C PRO A 92 -1.93 -5.83 -1.32
N PHE A 93 -2.10 -4.79 -2.13
CA PHE A 93 -2.13 -4.97 -3.57
C PHE A 93 -0.72 -5.23 -4.10
N CYS A 94 -0.63 -5.86 -5.27
CA CYS A 94 0.67 -6.13 -5.88
C CYS A 94 1.00 -5.10 -6.95
N ILE A 95 2.28 -4.75 -7.06
CA ILE A 95 2.80 -3.78 -8.03
C ILE A 95 3.99 -4.38 -8.79
N ASP A 96 4.00 -4.15 -10.11
CA ASP A 96 5.16 -4.37 -10.96
C ASP A 96 5.57 -3.05 -11.59
N TRP A 97 6.77 -2.57 -11.25
CA TRP A 97 7.34 -1.34 -11.76
C TRP A 97 7.77 -1.44 -13.24
N LEU A 98 7.78 -2.64 -13.82
CA LEU A 98 8.27 -2.89 -15.17
C LEU A 98 9.69 -2.33 -15.33
N GLU A 99 9.89 -1.41 -16.27
CA GLU A 99 11.17 -0.74 -16.52
C GLU A 99 11.34 0.56 -15.72
N CYS A 100 10.35 0.96 -14.90
CA CYS A 100 10.46 2.18 -14.11
C CYS A 100 11.54 2.06 -13.02
N PRO A 101 12.32 3.13 -12.80
CA PRO A 101 13.16 3.23 -11.61
C PRO A 101 12.30 3.10 -10.36
N HIS A 102 12.73 2.25 -9.42
CA HIS A 102 12.05 2.08 -8.16
C HIS A 102 12.04 3.40 -7.37
N PRO A 103 10.91 3.82 -6.76
CA PRO A 103 10.81 5.11 -6.08
C PRO A 103 11.86 5.32 -5.00
N SER A 104 12.29 4.27 -4.30
CA SER A 104 13.29 4.37 -3.24
C SER A 104 14.68 4.79 -3.75
N GLY A 105 14.99 4.57 -5.04
CA GLY A 105 16.26 4.94 -5.65
C GLY A 105 16.31 6.33 -6.26
N VAL A 106 15.16 7.02 -6.38
CA VAL A 106 15.05 8.31 -7.10
C VAL A 106 14.38 9.42 -6.30
N ASN A 107 13.77 9.10 -5.15
CA ASN A 107 13.14 10.09 -4.27
C ASN A 107 14.07 10.49 -3.10
N PRO A 108 13.82 11.66 -2.47
CA PRO A 108 14.54 12.06 -1.26
C PRO A 108 14.45 11.00 -0.15
N VAL A 109 15.53 10.86 0.62
CA VAL A 109 15.57 9.96 1.79
C VAL A 109 14.67 10.52 2.89
N GLY A 110 13.67 9.73 3.29
CA GLY A 110 12.80 10.01 4.44
C GLY A 110 13.25 9.30 5.71
N GLY A 111 13.89 8.13 5.59
CA GLY A 111 14.33 7.32 6.73
C GLY A 111 14.72 5.90 6.32
N GLN A 112 14.61 4.96 7.25
CA GLN A 112 14.69 3.52 7.04
C GLN A 112 13.42 2.87 7.58
N LEU A 113 12.83 1.94 6.83
CA LEU A 113 11.75 1.11 7.36
C LEU A 113 12.36 0.14 8.40
N GLU A 114 11.84 0.18 9.61
CA GLU A 114 12.26 -0.72 10.69
C GLU A 114 11.28 -1.87 10.88
N ASP A 115 9.98 -1.57 10.98
CA ASP A 115 8.97 -2.59 11.21
C ASP A 115 7.62 -2.25 10.55
N VAL A 116 6.85 -3.30 10.25
CA VAL A 116 5.46 -3.21 9.81
C VAL A 116 4.64 -4.19 10.65
N THR A 117 3.71 -3.68 11.43
CA THR A 117 2.80 -4.47 12.26
C THR A 117 1.37 -4.35 11.74
N LEU A 118 0.72 -5.49 11.52
CA LEU A 118 -0.70 -5.60 11.14
C LEU A 118 -1.45 -6.35 12.24
N ALA A 119 -2.52 -5.77 12.76
CA ALA A 119 -3.36 -6.40 13.77
C ALA A 119 -4.80 -6.55 13.27
N LEU A 120 -5.43 -7.67 13.63
CA LEU A 120 -6.84 -7.96 13.38
C LEU A 120 -7.33 -9.05 14.34
N PRO A 121 -8.66 -9.13 14.62
CA PRO A 121 -9.18 -10.08 15.61
C PRO A 121 -8.94 -11.55 15.25
N ASP A 122 -8.99 -11.89 13.96
CA ASP A 122 -8.56 -13.21 13.47
C ASP A 122 -7.43 -13.01 12.46
N PRO A 123 -6.15 -13.17 12.86
CA PRO A 123 -5.01 -12.96 11.98
C PRO A 123 -4.74 -14.10 11.00
N ALA A 124 -5.40 -15.26 11.14
CA ALA A 124 -5.06 -16.44 10.36
C ALA A 124 -5.25 -16.24 8.83
N PRO A 125 -6.35 -15.64 8.34
CA PRO A 125 -6.53 -15.39 6.90
C PRO A 125 -5.45 -14.46 6.33
N LEU A 126 -5.08 -13.40 7.07
CA LEU A 126 -4.05 -12.46 6.63
C LEU A 126 -2.67 -13.12 6.58
N ARG A 127 -2.30 -13.90 7.61
CA ARG A 127 -1.03 -14.64 7.62
C ARG A 127 -0.93 -15.63 6.46
N SER A 128 -2.01 -16.36 6.17
CA SER A 128 -2.08 -17.31 5.05
C SER A 128 -1.83 -16.59 3.73
N ALA A 129 -2.57 -15.51 3.47
CA ALA A 129 -2.45 -14.74 2.24
C ALA A 129 -1.06 -14.12 2.06
N LEU A 130 -0.48 -13.52 3.10
CA LEU A 130 0.87 -12.95 3.04
C LEU A 130 1.94 -14.01 2.79
N THR A 131 1.85 -15.16 3.46
CA THR A 131 2.76 -16.29 3.24
C THR A 131 2.66 -16.80 1.81
N ALA A 132 1.44 -16.95 1.29
CA ALA A 132 1.20 -17.44 -0.05
C ALA A 132 1.70 -16.45 -1.12
N LEU A 133 1.64 -15.14 -0.85
CA LEU A 133 2.21 -14.08 -1.68
C LEU A 133 3.73 -13.96 -1.56
N GLY A 134 4.36 -14.69 -0.63
CA GLY A 134 5.80 -14.60 -0.37
C GLY A 134 6.22 -13.26 0.24
N VAL A 135 5.34 -12.65 1.03
CA VAL A 135 5.64 -11.39 1.73
C VAL A 135 6.22 -11.70 3.10
N ASP A 136 7.49 -11.36 3.26
CA ASP A 136 8.25 -11.51 4.50
C ASP A 136 8.43 -10.15 5.21
N GLY A 137 8.83 -10.19 6.50
CA GLY A 137 9.20 -8.98 7.25
C GLY A 137 8.02 -8.11 7.70
N VAL A 138 6.83 -8.70 7.78
CA VAL A 138 5.62 -8.06 8.32
C VAL A 138 5.14 -8.86 9.51
N GLU A 139 5.08 -8.24 10.68
CA GLU A 139 4.47 -8.84 11.85
C GLU A 139 2.94 -8.79 11.71
N VAL A 140 2.30 -9.94 11.87
CA VAL A 140 0.84 -10.01 12.00
C VAL A 140 0.53 -10.46 13.41
N CYS A 141 -0.41 -9.84 14.11
CA CYS A 141 -0.80 -10.20 15.47
C CYS A 141 -2.32 -10.17 15.66
N GLU A 142 -2.79 -10.85 16.71
CA GLU A 142 -4.19 -10.78 17.12
C GLU A 142 -4.42 -9.45 17.86
N GLY A 143 -5.46 -8.70 17.50
CA GLY A 143 -5.75 -7.42 18.13
C GLY A 143 -6.84 -6.61 17.44
N GLU A 144 -7.02 -5.37 17.88
CA GLU A 144 -7.89 -4.42 17.17
C GLU A 144 -7.34 -4.14 15.78
N ARG A 145 -8.23 -4.09 14.78
CA ARG A 145 -7.86 -3.83 13.39
C ARG A 145 -6.99 -2.59 13.29
N SER A 146 -5.74 -2.76 12.86
CA SER A 146 -4.81 -1.65 12.69
C SER A 146 -3.62 -2.03 11.82
N MET A 147 -2.96 -1.02 11.26
CA MET A 147 -1.64 -1.13 10.67
C MET A 147 -0.75 -0.03 11.25
N SER A 148 0.47 -0.42 11.62
CA SER A 148 1.53 0.44 12.14
C SER A 148 2.81 0.24 11.33
N VAL A 149 3.52 1.33 11.07
CA VAL A 149 4.81 1.32 10.38
C VAL A 149 5.79 2.16 11.17
N GLU A 150 6.90 1.55 11.58
CA GLU A 150 7.98 2.23 12.27
C GLU A 150 9.08 2.63 11.28
N VAL A 151 9.46 3.90 11.32
CA VAL A 151 10.47 4.47 10.44
C VAL A 151 11.53 5.17 11.27
N ASP A 152 12.78 4.72 11.15
CA ASP A 152 13.91 5.46 11.71
C ASP A 152 14.24 6.67 10.82
N CYS A 153 14.14 7.86 11.39
CA CYS A 153 14.35 9.12 10.69
C CYS A 153 15.50 9.90 11.34
N ALA A 154 16.07 10.87 10.62
CA ALA A 154 17.15 11.72 11.15
C ALA A 154 16.79 12.47 12.45
N ASN A 155 15.50 12.69 12.71
CA ASN A 155 14.99 13.38 13.91
C ASN A 155 14.52 12.41 15.02
N GLY A 156 14.82 11.11 14.87
CA GLY A 156 14.34 10.05 15.74
C GLY A 156 13.23 9.21 15.09
N PRO A 157 12.85 8.09 15.73
CA PRO A 157 11.86 7.17 15.19
C PRO A 157 10.47 7.81 15.11
N VAL A 158 9.74 7.47 14.04
CA VAL A 158 8.37 7.89 13.80
C VAL A 158 7.51 6.66 13.56
N THR A 159 6.38 6.59 14.26
CA THR A 159 5.36 5.57 14.04
C THR A 159 4.21 6.16 13.23
N LEU A 160 3.94 5.59 12.06
CA LEU A 160 2.77 5.90 11.24
C LEU A 160 1.70 4.86 11.53
N THR A 161 0.45 5.28 11.73
CA THR A 161 -0.64 4.36 12.06
C THR A 161 -1.86 4.61 11.19
N THR A 162 -2.71 3.60 11.09
CA THR A 162 -4.08 3.75 10.61
C THR A 162 -4.96 4.48 11.62
N THR A 163 -6.02 5.13 11.14
CA THR A 163 -7.18 5.55 11.95
C THR A 163 -8.40 4.70 11.59
N ALA A 164 -9.48 4.81 12.37
CA ALA A 164 -10.75 4.16 12.02
C ALA A 164 -11.28 4.60 10.64
N GLU A 165 -11.07 5.88 10.28
CA GLU A 165 -11.49 6.42 8.99
C GLU A 165 -10.63 5.87 7.85
N THR A 166 -9.31 5.79 8.02
CA THR A 166 -8.43 5.28 6.96
C THR A 166 -8.57 3.78 6.73
N LEU A 167 -8.87 3.00 7.79
CA LEU A 167 -9.21 1.58 7.67
C LEU A 167 -10.52 1.33 6.92
N ALA A 168 -11.45 2.30 6.96
CA ALA A 168 -12.73 2.23 6.29
C ALA A 168 -12.66 2.71 4.82
N VAL A 169 -11.52 3.25 4.38
CA VAL A 169 -11.35 3.64 2.98
C VAL A 169 -11.38 2.37 2.11
N PRO A 170 -12.33 2.25 1.18
CA PRO A 170 -12.37 1.09 0.30
C PRO A 170 -11.16 1.10 -0.62
N PHE A 171 -10.59 -0.08 -0.84
CA PHE A 171 -9.42 -0.28 -1.67
C PHE A 171 -9.62 -1.51 -2.57
N GLY A 172 -9.25 -1.40 -3.85
CA GLY A 172 -9.28 -2.54 -4.80
C GLY A 172 -10.57 -2.76 -5.59
N HIS A 173 -11.34 -1.71 -5.88
CA HIS A 173 -12.51 -1.77 -6.77
C HIS A 173 -12.24 -1.09 -8.12
#